data_AF-A0A173S289-F1
#
_entry.id   AF-A0A173S289-F1
#
_cell.length_a   1.000
_cell.length_b   1.000
_cell.length_c   1.000
_cell.angle_alpha   90.00
_cell.angle_beta   90.00
_cell.angle_gamma   90.00
#
_symmetry.space_group_name_H-M   'P 1'
#
loop_
_entity.id
_entity.type
_entity.pdbx_description
1 polymer ?
#
loop_
_entity_poly.entity_id
_entity_poly.type
_entity_poly.pdbx_seq_one_letter_code
_entity_poly.pdbx_strand_id
1 'polypeptide(L)'
;MGNFQSAEPLSAEVLAHTPTIQRYASEYGIPEYVAVIQAIMMQESGGRGTDPMQSSECPYNTEYPNSPGAIQDADYSINVGIQYYADCIREHPNSRKYYLF
;
A
#
# COMPACT_ATOMS: atom_id res chain seq x y z
N MET A 1 29.28 18.68 -0.04
CA MET A 1 28.70 17.60 -0.87
C MET A 1 27.66 16.92 0.00
N GLY A 2 26.39 17.29 -0.15
CA GLY A 2 25.29 16.75 0.64
C GLY A 2 24.83 15.43 0.03
N ASN A 3 24.96 14.35 0.80
CA ASN A 3 24.49 13.03 0.41
C ASN A 3 22.96 12.98 0.64
N PHE A 4 22.18 13.41 -0.35
CA PHE A 4 20.71 13.29 -0.32
C PHE A 4 20.31 11.86 -0.67
N GLN A 5 20.49 10.95 0.27
CA GLN A 5 19.88 9.63 0.22
C GLN A 5 19.55 9.21 1.65
N SER A 6 18.53 9.84 2.21
CA SER A 6 17.81 9.29 3.35
C SER A 6 16.44 8.86 2.85
N ALA A 7 16.42 7.81 2.02
CA ALA A 7 15.25 6.94 2.04
C ALA A 7 15.30 6.29 3.42
N GLU A 8 14.37 6.64 4.31
CA GLU A 8 14.27 5.87 5.55
C GLU A 8 14.11 4.39 5.17
N PRO A 9 14.93 3.50 5.72
CA PRO A 9 14.76 2.09 5.45
C PRO A 9 13.35 1.68 5.88
N LEU A 10 12.68 0.90 5.02
CA LEU A 10 11.38 0.33 5.36
C LEU A 10 11.46 -0.38 6.71
N SER A 11 10.41 -0.26 7.52
CA SER A 11 10.33 -0.98 8.80
C SER A 11 10.38 -2.49 8.59
N ALA A 12 10.80 -3.23 9.62
CA ALA A 12 10.80 -4.69 9.56
C ALA A 12 9.37 -5.23 9.35
N GLU A 13 8.37 -4.52 9.88
CA GLU A 13 6.96 -4.83 9.73
C GLU A 13 6.48 -4.67 8.29
N VAL A 14 6.84 -3.58 7.59
CA VAL A 14 6.56 -3.43 6.15
C VAL A 14 7.24 -4.54 5.35
N LEU A 15 8.50 -4.84 5.65
CA LEU A 15 9.24 -5.89 4.96
C LEU A 15 8.61 -7.26 5.18
N ALA A 16 8.05 -7.54 6.36
CA ALA A 16 7.34 -8.79 6.65
C ALA A 16 6.09 -8.98 5.76
N HIS A 17 5.45 -7.90 5.32
CA HIS A 17 4.30 -7.95 4.41
C HIS A 17 4.67 -8.09 2.92
N THR A 18 5.95 -8.10 2.57
CA THR A 18 6.41 -8.18 1.17
C THR A 18 5.76 -9.32 0.37
N PRO A 19 5.66 -10.56 0.87
CA PRO A 19 5.03 -11.64 0.12
C PRO A 19 3.55 -11.37 -0.20
N THR A 20 2.80 -10.83 0.77
CA THR A 20 1.38 -10.48 0.58
C THR A 20 1.22 -9.31 -0.40
N ILE A 21 2.07 -8.29 -0.28
CA ILE A 21 2.09 -7.15 -1.21
C ILE A 21 2.38 -7.64 -2.64
N GLN A 22 3.40 -8.48 -2.83
CA GLN A 22 3.76 -9.02 -4.13
C GLN A 22 2.63 -9.85 -4.75
N ARG A 23 1.95 -10.65 -3.93
CA ARG A 23 0.79 -11.45 -4.36
C ARG A 23 -0.32 -10.56 -4.88
N TYR A 24 -0.83 -9.63 -4.08
CA TYR A 24 -1.94 -8.77 -4.49
C TYR A 24 -1.54 -7.78 -5.60
N ALA A 25 -0.32 -7.25 -5.59
CA ALA A 25 0.17 -6.41 -6.69
C ALA A 25 0.16 -7.19 -8.03
N SER A 26 0.49 -8.49 -8.00
CA SER A 26 0.40 -9.34 -9.18
C SER A 26 -1.05 -9.64 -9.58
N GLU A 27 -1.92 -9.94 -8.62
CA GLU A 27 -3.36 -10.20 -8.85
C GLU A 27 -4.06 -8.99 -9.50
N TYR A 28 -3.70 -7.77 -9.08
CA TYR A 28 -4.19 -6.53 -9.68
C TYR A 28 -3.35 -6.05 -10.88
N GLY A 29 -2.35 -6.80 -11.34
CA GLY A 29 -1.59 -6.47 -12.56
C GLY A 29 -0.75 -5.20 -12.45
N ILE A 30 -0.20 -4.93 -11.26
CA ILE A 30 0.70 -3.82 -10.94
C ILE A 30 2.00 -4.28 -10.24
N PRO A 31 2.64 -5.40 -10.63
CA PRO A 31 3.78 -5.98 -9.92
C PRO A 31 5.00 -5.05 -9.85
N GLU A 32 5.16 -4.11 -10.78
CA GLU A 32 6.22 -3.12 -10.80
C GLU A 32 6.10 -2.07 -9.69
N TYR A 33 4.94 -1.99 -9.02
CA TYR A 33 4.65 -1.00 -7.98
C TYR A 33 4.88 -1.49 -6.55
N VAL A 34 5.46 -2.68 -6.35
CA VAL A 34 5.69 -3.25 -5.00
C VAL A 34 6.44 -2.28 -4.09
N ALA A 35 7.50 -1.63 -4.58
CA ALA A 35 8.28 -0.67 -3.79
C ALA A 35 7.45 0.59 -3.41
N VAL A 36 6.57 1.04 -4.31
CA VAL A 36 5.67 2.18 -4.04
C VAL A 36 4.62 1.80 -3.01
N ILE A 37 4.04 0.60 -3.12
CA ILE A 37 3.06 0.08 -2.16
C ILE A 37 3.69 -0.08 -0.77
N GLN A 38 4.93 -0.58 -0.68
CA GLN A 38 5.67 -0.64 0.58
C GLN A 38 5.90 0.75 1.18
N ALA A 39 6.21 1.75 0.36
CA ALA A 39 6.36 3.14 0.82
C ALA A 39 5.04 3.73 1.31
N ILE A 40 3.91 3.42 0.64
CA ILE A 40 2.57 3.80 1.10
C ILE A 40 2.30 3.16 2.46
N MET A 41 2.46 1.84 2.60
CA MET A 41 2.30 1.14 3.89
C MET A 41 3.19 1.74 5.00
N MET A 42 4.43 2.10 4.66
CA MET A 42 5.35 2.76 5.59
C MET A 42 4.79 4.09 6.09
N GLN A 43 4.22 4.89 5.18
CA GLN A 43 3.65 6.19 5.51
C GLN A 43 2.33 6.09 6.29
N GLU A 44 1.49 5.09 5.99
CA GLU A 44 0.17 4.92 6.62
C GLU A 44 0.29 4.43 8.06
N SER A 45 1.09 3.39 8.31
CA SER A 45 1.20 2.80 9.65
C SER A 45 2.61 2.30 10.01
N GLY A 46 3.55 2.36 9.08
CA GLY A 46 4.83 1.66 9.24
C GLY A 46 4.67 0.14 9.19
N GLY A 47 3.61 -0.38 8.55
CA GLY A 47 3.29 -1.82 8.49
C GLY A 47 2.74 -2.40 9.80
N ARG A 48 2.27 -1.55 10.73
CA ARG A 48 1.82 -1.96 12.06
C ARG A 48 0.30 -2.10 12.13
N GLY A 49 -0.13 -2.85 13.14
CA GLY A 49 -1.54 -3.01 13.49
C GLY A 49 -2.28 -3.97 12.55
N THR A 50 -3.60 -3.94 12.64
CA THR A 50 -4.49 -4.78 11.83
C THR A 50 -4.93 -4.11 10.53
N ASP A 51 -4.70 -2.80 10.40
CA ASP A 51 -4.99 -2.02 9.20
C ASP A 51 -3.72 -1.34 8.67
N PRO A 52 -2.72 -2.12 8.20
CA PRO A 52 -1.41 -1.60 7.80
C PRO A 52 -1.45 -0.65 6.60
N MET A 53 -2.48 -0.74 5.75
CA MET A 53 -2.70 0.18 4.63
C MET A 53 -3.72 1.28 4.96
N GLN A 54 -4.13 1.44 6.23
CA GLN A 54 -5.18 2.37 6.68
C GLN A 54 -6.40 2.39 5.74
N SER A 55 -6.82 1.21 5.31
CA SER A 55 -7.83 1.01 4.27
C SER A 55 -9.25 0.94 4.82
N SER A 56 -9.45 1.11 6.13
CA SER A 56 -10.79 1.08 6.74
C SER A 56 -11.76 2.08 6.11
N GLU A 57 -11.30 3.28 5.79
CA GLU A 57 -12.12 4.34 5.19
C GLU A 57 -12.19 4.26 3.65
N CYS A 58 -11.55 3.24 3.06
CA CYS A 58 -11.55 3.03 1.62
C CYS A 58 -12.96 2.62 1.12
N PRO A 59 -13.43 3.13 -0.04
CA PRO A 59 -14.69 2.70 -0.66
C PRO A 59 -14.77 1.20 -0.98
N TYR A 60 -13.62 0.53 -1.15
CA TYR A 60 -13.55 -0.90 -1.41
C TYR A 60 -13.64 -1.76 -0.15
N ASN A 61 -13.58 -1.15 1.04
CA ASN A 61 -13.85 -1.88 2.27
C ASN A 61 -15.35 -2.21 2.37
N THR A 62 -15.69 -3.49 2.20
CA THR A 62 -17.06 -4.00 2.26
C THR A 62 -17.31 -4.95 3.45
N GLU A 63 -16.25 -5.42 4.11
CA GLU A 63 -16.32 -6.38 5.22
C GLU A 63 -16.34 -5.73 6.62
N TYR A 64 -15.75 -4.53 6.77
CA TYR A 64 -15.66 -3.82 8.04
C TYR A 64 -16.35 -2.45 7.97
N PRO A 65 -16.76 -1.85 9.10
CA PRO A 65 -17.26 -0.49 9.12
C PRO A 65 -16.27 0.50 8.47
N ASN A 66 -16.77 1.46 7.69
CA ASN A 66 -15.94 2.52 7.11
C ASN A 66 -15.65 3.63 8.13
N SER A 67 -14.97 3.27 9.22
CA SER A 67 -14.49 4.18 10.26
C SER A 67 -12.99 3.96 10.51
N PRO A 68 -12.22 4.99 10.93
CA PRO A 68 -10.79 4.87 11.14
C PRO A 68 -10.40 3.65 11.99
N GLY A 69 -9.51 2.79 11.47
CA GLY A 69 -8.97 1.62 12.18
C GLY A 69 -9.97 0.48 12.45
N ALA A 70 -11.07 0.37 11.70
CA ALA A 70 -12.07 -0.68 11.87
C ALA A 70 -11.64 -2.06 11.35
N ILE A 71 -10.76 -2.11 10.35
CA ILE A 71 -10.24 -3.37 9.81
C ILE A 71 -9.40 -4.08 10.86
N GLN A 72 -9.76 -5.33 11.15
CA GLN A 72 -9.09 -6.20 12.12
C GLN A 72 -8.29 -7.33 11.46
N ASP A 73 -8.16 -7.31 10.13
CA ASP A 73 -7.41 -8.28 9.33
C ASP A 73 -6.39 -7.56 8.42
N ALA A 74 -5.11 -7.80 8.69
CA ALA A 74 -4.02 -7.17 7.96
C ALA A 74 -3.94 -7.64 6.50
N ASP A 75 -4.24 -8.90 6.20
CA ASP A 75 -4.22 -9.40 4.81
C ASP A 75 -5.33 -8.73 3.99
N TYR A 76 -6.53 -8.58 4.58
CA TYR A 76 -7.64 -7.85 3.97
C TYR A 76 -7.34 -6.36 3.77
N SER A 77 -6.76 -5.68 4.77
CA SER A 77 -6.30 -4.29 4.64
C SER A 77 -5.34 -4.13 3.45
N ILE A 78 -4.37 -5.05 3.31
CA ILE A 78 -3.40 -5.03 2.21
C ILE A 78 -4.09 -5.24 0.86
N ASN A 79 -5.03 -6.19 0.77
CA ASN A 79 -5.82 -6.42 -0.43
C ASN A 79 -6.56 -5.15 -0.88
N VAL A 80 -7.37 -4.58 0.01
CA VAL A 80 -8.20 -3.41 -0.26
C VAL A 80 -7.36 -2.20 -0.62
N GLY A 81 -6.27 -1.95 0.11
CA GLY A 81 -5.36 -0.83 -0.18
C GLY A 81 -4.69 -0.95 -1.56
N ILE A 82 -4.27 -2.16 -1.95
CA ILE A 82 -3.65 -2.39 -3.25
C ILE A 82 -4.69 -2.32 -4.37
N GLN A 83 -5.90 -2.84 -4.17
CA GLN A 83 -7.00 -2.68 -5.12
C GLN A 83 -7.25 -1.21 -5.43
N TYR A 84 -7.41 -0.40 -4.38
CA TYR A 84 -7.66 1.03 -4.49
C TYR A 84 -6.53 1.74 -5.25
N TYR A 85 -5.28 1.46 -4.88
CA TYR A 85 -4.13 2.03 -5.57
C TYR A 85 -4.05 1.61 -7.05
N ALA A 86 -4.34 0.34 -7.35
CA ALA A 86 -4.38 -0.17 -8.72
C ALA A 86 -5.44 0.54 -9.57
N ASP A 87 -6.60 0.84 -9.01
CA ASP A 87 -7.65 1.60 -9.70
C ASP A 87 -7.23 3.06 -9.93
N CYS A 88 -6.64 3.72 -8.93
CA CYS A 88 -6.12 5.08 -9.07
C CYS A 88 -5.15 5.24 -10.25
N ILE A 89 -4.23 4.28 -10.43
CA ILE A 89 -3.26 4.33 -11.54
C ILE A 89 -3.86 3.94 -12.90
N ARG A 90 -4.95 3.15 -12.92
CA ARG A 90 -5.66 2.80 -14.15
C ARG A 90 -6.50 3.97 -14.66
N GLU A 91 -7.17 4.69 -13.76
CA GLU A 91 -7.96 5.89 -14.10
C GLU A 91 -7.07 7.03 -14.59
N HIS A 92 -5.81 7.07 -14.15
CA HIS A 92 -4.83 8.07 -14.57
C HIS A 92 -3.66 7.42 -15.32
N PRO A 93 -3.86 6.93 -16.56
CA PRO A 93 -2.81 6.22 -17.31
C PRO A 93 -1.61 7.12 -17.63
N ASN A 94 -1.76 8.44 -17.61
CA ASN A 94 -0.64 9.38 -17.70
C ASN A 94 0.27 9.34 -16.47
N SER A 95 -0.23 8.95 -15.29
CA SER A 95 0.58 8.74 -14.08
C SER A 95 1.55 7.56 -14.22
N ARG A 96 1.30 6.60 -15.14
CA ARG A 96 2.29 5.55 -15.47
C ARG A 96 3.59 6.10 -16.04
N LYS A 97 3.59 7.31 -16.63
CA LYS A 97 4.78 7.96 -17.18
C LYS A 97 5.46 8.95 -16.23
N TYR A 98 4.80 9.33 -15.14
CA TYR A 98 5.28 10.37 -14.23
C TYR A 98 5.24 9.87 -12.78
N TYR A 99 5.98 8.82 -12.47
CA TYR A 99 6.49 8.67 -11.11
C TYR A 99 7.76 9.53 -11.01
N LEU A 100 7.53 10.82 -10.72
CA LEU A 100 8.48 11.67 -10.03
C LEU A 100 8.55 11.18 -8.59
N PHE A 101 9.59 10.42 -8.27
CA PHE A 101 10.52 10.72 -7.19
C PHE A 101 11.91 10.25 -7.65
#